data_AF-A0A068NSI2-F1
#
_entry.id   AF-A0A068NSI2-F1
#
_cell.length_a   1.000
_cell.length_b   1.000
_cell.length_c   1.000
_cell.angle_alpha   90.00
_cell.angle_beta   90.00
_cell.angle_gamma   90.00
#
_symmetry.space_group_name_H-M   'P 1'
#
loop_
_entity.id
_entity.type
_entity.pdbx_description
1 polymer ?
#
loop_
_entity_poly.entity_id
_entity_poly.type
_entity_poly.pdbx_seq_one_letter_code
_entity_poly.pdbx_strand_id
1 'polypeptide(L)'
;MPLDDATQELVRNKLLGWGAACAPVYPGMDIGQDIVFADGDLAIVKGLSNLGQDLTVALTTGLSADPFNTNFGFDGINAMVEESNPMMVRERVRVSVITLLNKDPRVRRILDVKLLDGRLGPLSADVEADADIATKRTLNVRVAFETVSGDQSALDLGGVKLNV
;
A
#
# COMPACT_ATOMS: atom_id res chain seq x y z
N MET A 1 9.14 -33.54 -7.07
CA MET A 1 9.45 -33.67 -5.63
C MET A 1 9.18 -32.31 -5.01
N PRO A 2 8.27 -32.18 -4.03
CA PRO A 2 8.05 -30.90 -3.35
C PRO A 2 9.34 -30.47 -2.65
N LEU A 3 9.69 -29.19 -2.77
CA LEU A 3 10.82 -28.60 -2.05
C LEU A 3 10.52 -28.62 -0.54
N ASP A 4 11.55 -28.80 0.28
CA ASP A 4 11.40 -28.59 1.73
C ASP A 4 11.16 -27.10 2.06
N ASP A 5 10.62 -26.83 3.25
CA ASP A 5 10.18 -25.48 3.64
C ASP A 5 11.33 -24.46 3.61
N ALA A 6 12.54 -24.87 4.02
CA ALA A 6 13.73 -24.03 4.02
C ALA A 6 14.15 -23.63 2.60
N THR A 7 14.09 -24.57 1.65
CA THR A 7 14.39 -24.27 0.25
C THR A 7 13.32 -23.39 -0.37
N GLN A 8 12.03 -23.61 -0.05
CA GLN A 8 10.94 -22.74 -0.49
C GLN A 8 11.13 -21.31 0.01
N GLU A 9 11.50 -21.12 1.29
CA GLU A 9 11.75 -19.81 1.87
C GLU A 9 12.95 -19.11 1.21
N LEU A 10 14.03 -19.84 0.95
CA LEU A 10 15.21 -19.30 0.29
C LEU A 10 14.90 -18.85 -1.15
N VAL A 11 14.11 -19.64 -1.89
CA VAL A 11 13.63 -19.27 -3.22
C VAL A 11 12.73 -18.04 -3.16
N ARG A 12 11.78 -17.98 -2.20
CA ARG A 12 10.91 -16.82 -1.98
C ARG A 12 11.72 -15.56 -1.70
N ASN A 13 12.69 -15.63 -0.80
CA ASN A 13 13.56 -14.50 -0.46
C ASN A 13 14.40 -14.02 -1.66
N LYS A 14 14.83 -14.94 -2.54
CA LYS A 14 15.51 -14.57 -3.80
C LYS A 14 14.58 -13.88 -4.78
N LEU A 15 13.31 -14.28 -4.86
CA LEU A 15 12.34 -13.71 -5.80
C LEU A 15 11.80 -12.35 -5.34
N LEU A 16 11.61 -12.15 -4.04
CA LEU A 16 10.99 -10.95 -3.48
C LEU A 16 12.00 -9.93 -2.93
N GLY A 17 13.25 -10.37 -2.75
CA GLY A 17 14.37 -9.53 -2.34
C GLY A 17 14.42 -9.23 -0.85
N TRP A 18 15.25 -8.23 -0.52
CA TRP A 18 15.47 -7.73 0.82
C TRP A 18 15.77 -6.23 0.76
N GLY A 19 15.60 -5.55 1.89
CA GLY A 19 15.80 -4.11 2.02
C GLY A 19 15.98 -3.70 3.47
N ALA A 20 16.31 -2.42 3.69
CA ALA A 20 16.31 -1.85 5.01
C ALA A 20 14.87 -1.82 5.55
N ALA A 21 14.68 -2.26 6.79
CA ALA A 21 13.39 -2.19 7.44
C ALA A 21 13.04 -0.73 7.72
N CYS A 22 11.79 -0.37 7.45
CA CYS A 22 11.25 0.95 7.74
C CYS A 22 10.06 0.80 8.69
N ALA A 23 9.88 1.80 9.56
CA ALA A 23 8.74 1.90 10.46
C ALA A 23 8.08 3.28 10.30
N PRO A 24 6.76 3.39 10.52
CA PRO A 24 6.10 4.69 10.51
C PRO A 24 6.72 5.63 11.55
N VAL A 25 6.99 6.87 11.15
CA VAL A 25 7.57 7.89 12.06
C VAL A 25 6.56 8.28 13.13
N TYR A 26 5.32 8.58 12.71
CA TYR A 26 4.21 8.90 13.60
C TYR A 26 2.96 8.11 13.19
N PRO A 27 2.74 6.91 13.73
CA PRO A 27 1.62 6.05 13.37
C PRO A 27 0.27 6.78 13.45
N GLY A 28 -0.46 6.82 12.35
CA GLY A 28 -1.79 7.43 12.26
C GLY A 28 -1.82 8.97 12.21
N MET A 29 -0.66 9.63 12.17
CA MET A 29 -0.51 11.08 12.02
C MET A 29 0.25 11.45 10.74
N ASP A 30 1.27 10.66 10.39
CA ASP A 30 2.09 10.82 9.19
C ASP A 30 2.14 9.51 8.38
N ILE A 31 2.35 9.65 7.08
CA ILE A 31 2.58 8.56 6.13
C ILE A 31 4.08 8.27 5.91
N GLY A 32 4.95 9.12 6.48
CA GLY A 32 6.39 8.94 6.47
C GLY A 32 6.82 7.64 7.16
N GLN A 33 7.80 6.97 6.54
CA GLN A 33 8.49 5.84 7.14
C GLN A 33 9.97 6.15 7.27
N ASP A 34 10.58 5.71 8.36
CA ASP A 34 12.00 5.91 8.65
C ASP A 34 12.70 4.57 8.89
N ILE A 35 14.00 4.56 8.61
CA ILE A 35 14.84 3.38 8.65
C ILE A 35 15.05 2.93 10.09
N VAL A 36 14.92 1.62 10.31
CA VAL A 36 15.09 1.00 11.62
C VAL A 36 16.51 0.46 11.75
N PHE A 37 17.11 0.68 12.92
CA PHE A 37 18.38 0.08 13.32
C PHE A 37 18.17 -1.02 14.35
N ALA A 38 18.92 -2.10 14.24
CA ALA A 38 18.98 -3.20 15.21
C ALA A 38 20.45 -3.53 15.47
N ASP A 39 20.83 -3.64 16.75
CA ASP A 39 22.20 -4.00 17.17
C ASP A 39 23.32 -3.12 16.57
N GLY A 40 23.01 -1.84 16.28
CA GLY A 40 23.96 -0.89 15.70
C GLY A 40 24.12 -0.98 14.17
N ASP A 41 23.30 -1.80 13.50
CA ASP A 41 23.28 -1.92 12.03
C ASP A 41 21.85 -1.69 11.49
N LEU A 42 21.71 -1.59 10.16
CA LEU A 42 20.42 -1.52 9.48
C LEU A 42 19.63 -2.81 9.75
N ALA A 43 18.43 -2.68 10.30
CA ALA A 43 17.51 -3.80 10.36
C ALA A 43 17.12 -4.21 8.94
N ILE A 44 17.09 -5.51 8.66
CA ILE A 44 16.80 -6.03 7.32
C ILE A 44 15.45 -6.71 7.29
N VAL A 45 14.64 -6.36 6.31
CA VAL A 45 13.38 -7.05 5.98
C VAL A 45 13.55 -7.84 4.68
N LYS A 46 12.91 -9.01 4.58
CA LYS A 46 13.06 -9.93 3.44
C LYS A 46 11.70 -10.42 2.95
N GLY A 47 11.68 -10.96 1.73
CA GLY A 47 10.55 -11.74 1.27
C GLY A 47 9.28 -10.88 1.12
N LEU A 48 8.15 -11.43 1.59
CA LEU A 48 6.85 -10.79 1.48
C LEU A 48 6.76 -9.49 2.29
N SER A 49 7.44 -9.44 3.44
CA SER A 49 7.50 -8.23 4.26
C SER A 49 8.23 -7.09 3.57
N ASN A 50 9.30 -7.40 2.83
CA ASN A 50 10.03 -6.40 2.04
C ASN A 50 9.13 -5.84 0.92
N LEU A 51 8.46 -6.73 0.16
CA LEU A 51 7.52 -6.32 -0.88
C LEU A 51 6.38 -5.47 -0.32
N GLY A 52 5.79 -5.88 0.81
CA GLY A 52 4.72 -5.12 1.46
C GLY A 52 5.17 -3.71 1.87
N GLN A 53 6.37 -3.59 2.42
CA GLN A 53 6.96 -2.29 2.77
C GLN A 53 7.20 -1.42 1.54
N ASP A 54 7.83 -1.96 0.49
CA ASP A 54 8.11 -1.22 -0.75
C ASP A 54 6.81 -0.70 -1.40
N LEU A 55 5.77 -1.55 -1.46
CA LEU A 55 4.46 -1.16 -1.98
C LEU A 55 3.79 -0.11 -1.10
N THR A 56 3.95 -0.20 0.22
CA THR A 56 3.44 0.83 1.15
C THR A 56 4.09 2.18 0.86
N VAL A 57 5.42 2.23 0.76
CA VAL A 57 6.18 3.45 0.43
C VAL A 57 5.73 4.01 -0.90
N ALA A 58 5.61 3.17 -1.93
CA ALA A 58 5.17 3.60 -3.25
C ALA A 58 3.75 4.19 -3.22
N LEU A 59 2.82 3.59 -2.47
CA LEU A 59 1.44 4.05 -2.35
C LEU A 59 1.27 5.31 -1.47
N THR A 60 2.22 5.59 -0.57
CA THR A 60 2.23 6.81 0.24
C THR A 60 3.10 7.93 -0.34
N THR A 61 3.87 7.65 -1.39
CA THR A 61 4.67 8.66 -2.09
C THR A 61 3.84 9.30 -3.21
N GLY A 62 3.77 10.62 -3.26
CA GLY A 62 3.10 11.33 -4.35
C GLY A 62 3.74 11.01 -5.70
N LEU A 63 2.92 10.81 -6.74
CA LEU A 63 3.43 10.62 -8.10
C LEU A 63 4.37 11.78 -8.47
N SER A 64 5.54 11.44 -9.01
CA SER A 64 6.59 12.40 -9.41
C SER A 64 7.28 13.15 -8.27
N ALA A 65 7.10 12.75 -7.01
CA ALA A 65 7.82 13.32 -5.88
C ALA A 65 9.32 12.94 -5.85
N ASP A 66 9.71 11.84 -6.50
CA ASP A 66 11.11 11.46 -6.66
C ASP A 66 11.76 12.24 -7.83
N PRO A 67 12.76 13.12 -7.57
CA PRO A 67 13.40 13.92 -8.61
C PRO A 67 14.20 13.09 -9.62
N PHE A 68 14.55 11.85 -9.30
CA PHE A 68 15.30 10.95 -10.18
C PHE A 68 14.39 9.94 -10.90
N ASN A 69 13.18 9.72 -10.39
CA ASN A 69 12.19 8.83 -10.99
C ASN A 69 10.79 9.44 -10.95
N THR A 70 10.51 10.32 -11.92
CA THR A 70 9.22 11.01 -12.00
C THR A 70 8.03 10.08 -12.25
N ASN A 71 8.27 8.84 -12.67
CA ASN A 71 7.23 7.82 -12.86
C ASN A 71 6.92 7.01 -11.58
N PHE A 72 7.63 7.27 -10.48
CA PHE A 72 7.43 6.64 -9.18
C PHE A 72 6.35 7.36 -8.36
N GLY A 73 5.65 6.59 -7.51
CA GLY A 73 4.62 7.08 -6.61
C GLY A 73 3.19 6.88 -7.12
N PHE A 74 2.26 7.44 -6.36
CA PHE A 74 0.83 7.21 -6.43
C PHE A 74 0.05 8.50 -6.70
N ASP A 75 -0.79 8.48 -7.75
CA ASP A 75 -1.61 9.63 -8.15
C ASP A 75 -2.95 9.73 -7.41
N GLY A 76 -3.23 8.84 -6.45
CA GLY A 76 -4.49 8.90 -5.71
C GLY A 76 -4.61 10.12 -4.79
N ILE A 77 -3.49 10.70 -4.37
CA ILE A 77 -3.48 11.95 -3.59
C ILE A 77 -4.03 13.11 -4.43
N ASN A 78 -3.52 13.30 -5.66
CA ASN A 78 -4.03 14.31 -6.58
C ASN A 78 -5.47 14.04 -6.97
N ALA A 79 -5.83 12.78 -7.19
CA ALA A 79 -7.22 12.39 -7.47
C ALA A 79 -8.20 12.84 -6.37
N MET A 80 -7.82 12.74 -5.09
CA MET A 80 -8.67 13.19 -3.98
C MET A 80 -8.78 14.72 -3.85
N VAL A 81 -7.82 15.47 -4.40
CA VAL A 81 -7.76 16.94 -4.32
C VAL A 81 -8.45 17.59 -5.53
N GLU A 82 -8.19 17.07 -6.73
CA GLU A 82 -8.61 17.67 -8.00
C GLU A 82 -10.03 17.29 -8.41
N GLU A 83 -10.47 16.07 -8.07
CA GLU A 83 -11.76 15.55 -8.52
C GLU A 83 -12.86 15.84 -7.50
N SER A 84 -13.97 16.38 -7.99
CA SER A 84 -15.12 16.77 -7.18
C SER A 84 -16.18 15.67 -7.10
N ASN A 85 -16.24 14.79 -8.11
CA ASN A 85 -17.19 13.69 -8.16
C ASN A 85 -16.64 12.47 -7.39
N PRO A 86 -17.29 12.02 -6.30
CA PRO A 86 -16.79 10.91 -5.49
C PRO A 86 -16.65 9.58 -6.24
N MET A 87 -17.49 9.33 -7.25
CA MET A 87 -17.37 8.14 -8.10
C MET A 87 -16.09 8.21 -8.93
N MET A 88 -15.79 9.39 -9.50
CA MET A 88 -14.59 9.60 -10.28
C MET A 88 -13.32 9.56 -9.43
N VAL A 89 -13.36 10.07 -8.19
CA VAL A 89 -12.27 9.90 -7.21
C VAL A 89 -11.98 8.42 -7.00
N ARG A 90 -13.01 7.59 -6.77
CA ARG A 90 -12.85 6.14 -6.55
C ARG A 90 -12.21 5.44 -7.74
N GLU A 91 -12.71 5.71 -8.94
CA GLU A 91 -12.16 5.05 -10.13
C GLU A 91 -10.74 5.54 -10.45
N ARG A 92 -10.45 6.83 -10.29
CA ARG A 92 -9.09 7.36 -10.48
C ARG A 92 -8.13 6.77 -9.45
N VAL A 93 -8.52 6.69 -8.17
CA VAL A 93 -7.73 6.02 -7.13
C VAL A 93 -7.49 4.55 -7.49
N ARG A 94 -8.54 3.81 -7.88
CA ARG A 94 -8.43 2.40 -8.24
C ARG A 94 -7.46 2.20 -9.41
N VAL A 95 -7.59 3.01 -10.47
CA VAL A 95 -6.68 2.97 -11.63
C VAL A 95 -5.25 3.29 -11.22
N SER A 96 -5.03 4.28 -10.34
CA SER A 96 -3.70 4.63 -9.82
C SER A 96 -3.07 3.49 -9.02
N VAL A 97 -3.84 2.81 -8.16
CA VAL A 97 -3.38 1.62 -7.42
C VAL A 97 -2.95 0.52 -8.39
N ILE A 98 -3.81 0.19 -9.35
CA ILE A 98 -3.55 -0.86 -10.34
C ILE A 98 -2.30 -0.54 -11.17
N THR A 99 -2.19 0.71 -11.61
CA THR A 99 -1.05 1.18 -12.41
C THR A 99 0.25 1.08 -11.63
N LEU A 100 0.23 1.44 -10.34
CA LEU A 100 1.40 1.33 -9.46
C LEU A 100 1.81 -0.13 -9.25
N LEU A 101 0.87 -1.00 -8.87
CA LEU A 101 1.19 -2.41 -8.63
C LEU A 101 1.69 -3.13 -9.87
N ASN A 102 1.15 -2.81 -11.05
CA ASN A 102 1.61 -3.38 -12.32
C ASN A 102 3.04 -2.96 -12.71
N LYS A 103 3.60 -1.91 -12.09
CA LYS A 103 5.00 -1.52 -12.31
C LYS A 103 5.98 -2.36 -11.48
N ASP A 104 5.54 -3.03 -10.41
CA ASP A 104 6.42 -3.86 -9.59
C ASP A 104 6.52 -5.28 -10.17
N PRO A 105 7.71 -5.72 -10.64
CA PRO A 105 7.87 -7.02 -11.29
C PRO A 105 7.65 -8.22 -10.35
N ARG A 106 7.60 -8.00 -9.03
CA ARG A 106 7.35 -9.06 -8.05
C ARG A 106 5.86 -9.35 -7.87
N VAL A 107 4.99 -8.45 -8.33
CA VAL A 107 3.54 -8.63 -8.37
C VAL A 107 3.17 -9.33 -9.67
N ARG A 108 2.60 -10.54 -9.56
CA ARG A 108 2.18 -11.33 -10.72
C ARG A 108 0.77 -10.98 -11.17
N ARG A 109 -0.15 -10.85 -10.22
CA ARG A 109 -1.57 -10.60 -10.50
C ARG A 109 -2.21 -9.83 -9.37
N ILE A 110 -2.98 -8.81 -9.71
CA ILE A 110 -3.87 -8.13 -8.75
C ILE A 110 -5.16 -8.95 -8.65
N LEU A 111 -5.50 -9.37 -7.44
CA LEU A 111 -6.68 -10.19 -7.16
C LEU A 111 -7.91 -9.32 -6.87
N ASP A 112 -7.73 -8.26 -6.09
CA ASP A 112 -8.81 -7.38 -5.67
C ASP A 112 -8.29 -6.00 -5.22
N VAL A 113 -9.10 -4.95 -5.42
CA VAL A 113 -8.85 -3.59 -4.93
C VAL A 113 -10.14 -3.05 -4.32
N LYS A 114 -10.18 -2.99 -2.98
CA LYS A 114 -11.29 -2.44 -2.22
C LYS A 114 -10.96 -1.05 -1.72
N LEU A 115 -11.88 -0.13 -1.96
CA LEU A 115 -11.82 1.24 -1.45
C LEU A 115 -12.92 1.36 -0.40
N LEU A 116 -12.52 1.45 0.87
CA LEU A 116 -13.43 1.66 2.00
C LEU A 116 -13.39 3.14 2.37
N ASP A 117 -14.53 3.80 2.19
CA ASP A 117 -14.73 5.20 2.52
C ASP A 117 -15.79 5.28 3.61
N GLY A 118 -15.47 5.89 4.76
CA GLY A 118 -16.46 6.09 5.82
C GLY A 118 -17.34 7.33 5.64
N ARG A 119 -17.20 8.06 4.52
CA ARG A 119 -18.11 9.14 4.14
C ARG A 119 -19.27 8.69 3.24
N LEU A 120 -19.15 7.52 2.58
CA LEU A 120 -20.02 7.19 1.44
C LEU A 120 -20.34 5.68 1.33
N GLY A 121 -20.88 5.09 2.40
CA GLY A 121 -21.46 3.74 2.37
C GLY A 121 -22.85 3.70 1.71
N PRO A 122 -23.31 2.53 1.20
CA PRO A 122 -24.72 2.36 0.86
C PRO A 122 -25.59 2.46 2.13
N LEU A 123 -26.80 3.01 1.97
CA LEU A 123 -27.88 2.99 2.96
C LEU A 123 -28.28 1.54 3.29
N SER A 124 -27.48 0.84 4.09
CA SER A 124 -27.89 -0.38 4.76
C SER A 124 -27.14 -0.47 6.08
N ALA A 125 -27.83 0.02 7.10
CA ALA A 125 -27.93 -0.43 8.48
C ALA A 125 -26.93 -1.49 8.99
N ASP A 126 -26.52 -1.25 10.25
CA ASP A 126 -26.01 -2.24 11.20
C ASP A 126 -24.49 -2.48 11.24
N VAL A 127 -23.72 -1.40 11.35
CA VAL A 127 -22.51 -1.40 12.20
C VAL A 127 -22.50 -0.05 12.91
N GLU A 128 -22.37 -0.06 14.24
CA GLU A 128 -22.10 1.11 15.07
C GLU A 128 -20.75 1.73 14.65
N ALA A 129 -20.76 2.43 13.53
CA ALA A 129 -19.60 3.10 12.99
C ALA A 129 -19.51 4.46 13.66
N ASP A 130 -18.48 4.59 14.51
CA ASP A 130 -17.98 5.84 15.07
C ASP A 130 -18.37 7.05 14.22
N ALA A 131 -19.14 7.96 14.83
CA ALA A 131 -19.60 9.22 14.25
C ALA A 131 -18.45 10.18 13.82
N ASP A 132 -17.21 9.72 13.88
CA ASP A 132 -15.98 10.48 13.69
C ASP A 132 -15.32 10.28 12.31
N ILE A 133 -15.91 9.42 11.46
CA ILE A 133 -15.42 9.14 10.10
C ILE A 133 -16.05 10.08 9.05
N ALA A 134 -17.23 10.64 9.32
CA ALA A 134 -17.92 11.55 8.40
C ALA A 134 -17.11 12.83 8.09
N THR A 135 -16.20 13.24 8.97
CA THR A 135 -15.49 14.53 8.90
C THR A 135 -14.11 14.48 8.24
N LYS A 136 -13.50 13.30 7.98
CA LYS A 136 -12.09 13.22 7.54
C LYS A 136 -11.96 12.73 6.08
N ARG A 137 -11.17 13.43 5.25
CA ARG A 137 -10.88 13.08 3.83
C ARG A 137 -10.01 11.82 3.80
N THR A 138 -10.61 10.70 4.12
CA THR A 138 -9.87 9.48 4.48
C THR A 138 -10.41 8.34 3.64
N LEU A 139 -9.56 7.82 2.77
CA LEU A 139 -9.85 6.66 1.94
C LEU A 139 -8.98 5.50 2.41
N ASN A 140 -9.60 4.44 2.90
CA ASN A 140 -8.90 3.20 3.22
C ASN A 140 -8.81 2.36 1.94
N VAL A 141 -7.60 1.93 1.60
CA VAL A 141 -7.35 1.16 0.38
C VAL A 141 -6.82 -0.21 0.79
N ARG A 142 -7.56 -1.26 0.42
CA ARG A 142 -7.12 -2.64 0.58
C ARG A 142 -6.84 -3.24 -0.78
N VAL A 143 -5.65 -3.80 -0.95
CA VAL A 143 -5.23 -4.43 -2.20
C VAL A 143 -4.81 -5.86 -1.94
N ALA A 144 -5.43 -6.82 -2.62
CA ALA A 144 -5.01 -8.22 -2.60
C ALA A 144 -4.31 -8.56 -3.91
N PHE A 145 -3.18 -9.27 -3.83
CA PHE A 145 -2.36 -9.62 -4.99
C PHE A 145 -1.66 -10.97 -4.81
N GLU A 146 -1.27 -11.55 -5.93
CA GLU A 146 -0.43 -12.74 -6.03
C GLU A 146 0.97 -12.31 -6.47
N THR A 147 2.00 -12.87 -5.84
CA THR A 147 3.40 -12.62 -6.16
C THR A 147 3.94 -13.60 -7.21
N VAL A 148 5.12 -13.31 -7.76
CA VAL A 148 5.83 -14.25 -8.66
C VAL A 148 6.27 -15.55 -7.96
N SER A 149 6.37 -15.56 -6.62
CA SER A 149 6.59 -16.78 -5.84
C SER A 149 5.33 -17.63 -5.66
N GLY A 150 4.16 -17.14 -6.10
CA GLY A 150 2.86 -17.80 -5.97
C GLY A 150 2.16 -17.53 -4.63
N ASP A 151 2.72 -16.66 -3.78
CA ASP A 151 2.12 -16.27 -2.52
C ASP A 151 0.98 -15.28 -2.75
N GLN A 152 -0.12 -15.42 -2.02
CA GLN A 152 -1.17 -14.41 -1.98
C GLN A 152 -0.99 -13.53 -0.75
N SER A 153 -1.06 -12.22 -0.94
CA SER A 153 -0.93 -11.24 0.13
C SER A 153 -1.96 -10.13 -0.02
N ALA A 154 -2.18 -9.40 1.06
CA ALA A 154 -2.99 -8.21 1.06
C ALA A 154 -2.28 -7.08 1.79
N LEU A 155 -2.40 -5.87 1.25
CA LEU A 155 -1.94 -4.65 1.88
C LEU A 155 -3.14 -3.79 2.24
N ASP A 156 -3.20 -3.38 3.50
CA ASP A 156 -4.20 -2.46 4.03
C ASP A 156 -3.54 -1.10 4.29
N LEU A 157 -3.83 -0.13 3.43
CA LEU A 157 -3.46 1.25 3.66
C LEU A 157 -4.56 1.86 4.53
N GLY A 158 -4.27 1.91 5.83
CA GLY A 158 -5.06 2.66 6.80
C GLY A 158 -5.16 4.13 6.40
N GLY A 159 -6.23 4.77 6.84
CA GLY A 159 -6.70 6.05 6.36
C GLY A 159 -5.62 7.08 6.06
N VAL A 160 -5.34 7.29 4.78
CA VAL A 160 -4.47 8.38 4.32
C VAL A 160 -5.12 9.69 4.76
N LYS A 161 -4.53 10.34 5.77
CA LYS A 161 -4.97 11.65 6.26
C LYS A 161 -4.27 12.71 5.43
N LEU A 162 -5.04 13.43 4.61
CA LEU A 162 -4.57 14.68 4.00
C LEU A 162 -4.49 15.74 5.09
N ASN A 163 -3.29 16.03 5.59
CA ASN A 163 -3.04 17.28 6.30
C ASN A 163 -2.95 18.37 5.22
N VAL A 164 -4.00 19.19 5.11
CA VAL A 164 -3.99 20.44 4.33
C VAL A 164 -3.66 21.56 5.30
#